data_AF-A0A0Q0WE80-F1
#
_entry.id   AF-A0A0Q0WE80-F1
#
_cell.length_a   1.000
_cell.length_b   1.000
_cell.length_c   1.000
_cell.angle_alpha   90.00
_cell.angle_beta   90.00
_cell.angle_gamma   90.00
#
_symmetry.space_group_name_H-M   'P 1'
#
loop_
_entity.id
_entity.type
_entity.pdbx_description
1 polymer ?
#
loop_
_entity_poly.entity_id
_entity_poly.type
_entity_poly.pdbx_seq_one_letter_code
_entity_poly.pdbx_strand_id
1 'polypeptide(L)'
;MRSYLILAAIVVLTIVGDYALKSASLRAVPHASVWFFTGAALYALTALGWMWLMQGQSLAQIAVLYSSATILLLTGVGVVFFGETLSTRQIAGIGAALFSVVLMQAEA
;
A
#
# COMPACT_ATOMS: atom_id res chain seq x y z
N MET A 1 -12.50 -1.83 15.83
CA MET A 1 -12.62 -0.47 15.26
C MET A 1 -11.28 0.28 15.24
N ARG A 2 -10.58 0.45 16.38
CA ARG A 2 -9.26 1.14 16.42
C ARG A 2 -8.22 0.56 15.44
N SER A 3 -8.09 -0.76 15.36
CA SER A 3 -7.13 -1.43 14.46
C SER A 3 -7.40 -1.14 12.98
N TYR A 4 -8.67 -1.12 12.56
CA TYR A 4 -9.02 -0.80 11.17
C TYR A 4 -8.72 0.66 10.79
N LEU A 5 -8.85 1.60 11.74
CA LEU A 5 -8.49 3.00 11.51
C LEU A 5 -6.97 3.16 11.36
N ILE A 6 -6.18 2.48 12.22
CA ILE A 6 -4.73 2.48 12.11
C ILE A 6 -4.31 1.85 10.77
N LEU A 7 -4.92 0.73 10.39
CA LEU A 7 -4.65 0.07 9.12
C LEU A 7 -4.98 0.98 7.93
N ALA A 8 -6.15 1.63 7.93
CA ALA A 8 -6.53 2.56 6.89
C ALA A 8 -5.55 3.74 6.78
N ALA A 9 -5.10 4.28 7.92
CA ALA A 9 -4.08 5.33 7.96
C ALA A 9 -2.74 4.87 7.37
N ILE A 10 -2.26 3.67 7.73
CA ILE A 10 -1.04 3.09 7.15
C ILE A 10 -1.21 2.93 5.65
N VAL A 11 -2.33 2.38 5.16
CA VAL A 11 -2.59 2.24 3.72
C VAL A 11 -2.52 3.60 3.04
N VAL A 12 -3.22 4.62 3.53
CA VAL A 12 -3.18 5.96 2.93
C VAL A 12 -1.76 6.53 2.91
N LEU A 13 -1.02 6.44 4.02
CA LEU A 13 0.36 6.90 4.10
C LEU A 13 1.27 6.15 3.12
N THR A 14 1.12 4.83 3.00
CA THR A 14 1.84 4.01 2.03
C THR A 14 1.53 4.47 0.60
N ILE A 15 0.25 4.61 0.22
CA ILE A 15 -0.13 5.03 -1.13
C ILE A 15 0.44 6.40 -1.49
N VAL A 16 0.36 7.37 -0.57
CA VAL A 16 0.94 8.70 -0.77
C VAL A 16 2.47 8.63 -0.83
N GLY A 17 3.08 7.77 0.00
CA GLY A 17 4.52 7.51 -0.01
C GLY A 17 5.00 6.94 -1.34
N ASP A 18 4.35 5.89 -1.84
CA ASP A 18 4.64 5.25 -3.12
C ASP A 18 4.41 6.18 -4.30
N TYR A 19 3.34 6.99 -4.26
CA TYR A 19 3.13 8.05 -5.25
C TYR A 19 4.32 9.03 -5.28
N ALA A 20 4.79 9.46 -4.12
CA ALA A 20 5.94 10.35 -4.01
C ALA A 20 7.23 9.67 -4.50
N LEU A 21 7.48 8.41 -4.15
CA LEU A 21 8.64 7.65 -4.63
C LEU A 21 8.61 7.41 -6.14
N LYS A 22 7.44 7.10 -6.71
CA LYS A 22 7.26 7.02 -8.15
C LYS A 22 7.54 8.37 -8.81
N SER A 23 7.04 9.46 -8.24
CA SER A 23 7.32 10.82 -8.72
C SER A 23 8.81 11.20 -8.64
N ALA A 24 9.52 10.69 -7.62
CA ALA A 24 10.97 10.82 -7.49
C ALA A 24 11.71 10.05 -8.58
N SER A 25 11.29 8.81 -8.88
CA SER A 25 11.92 7.94 -9.87
C SER A 25 11.92 8.51 -11.29
N LEU A 26 11.02 9.45 -11.57
CA LEU A 26 10.91 10.13 -12.87
C LEU A 26 11.80 11.39 -12.98
N ARG A 27 12.54 11.74 -11.92
CA ARG A 27 13.45 12.89 -11.90
C ARG A 27 14.83 12.52 -12.44
N ALA A 28 15.56 13.52 -12.94
CA ALA A 28 16.94 13.32 -13.40
C ALA A 28 17.90 12.84 -12.30
N VAL A 29 17.68 13.28 -11.06
CA VAL A 29 18.42 12.84 -9.87
C VAL A 29 17.43 12.38 -8.79
N PRO A 30 16.93 11.14 -8.85
CA PRO A 30 15.83 10.68 -7.99
C PRO A 30 16.10 10.79 -6.48
N HIS A 31 17.28 10.38 -6.04
CA HIS A 31 17.68 10.29 -4.63
C HIS A 31 17.89 11.65 -3.93
N ALA A 32 18.04 12.72 -4.69
CA ALA A 32 18.18 14.08 -4.17
C ALA A 32 16.88 14.90 -4.28
N SER A 33 15.78 14.28 -4.72
CA SER A 33 14.52 14.98 -4.94
C SER A 33 13.71 15.11 -3.64
N VAL A 34 12.97 16.22 -3.50
CA VAL A 34 12.02 16.41 -2.39
C VAL A 34 11.03 15.25 -2.33
N TRP A 35 10.59 14.76 -3.50
CA TRP A 35 9.72 13.59 -3.63
C TRP A 35 10.26 12.34 -2.94
N PHE A 36 11.57 12.07 -3.06
CA PHE A 36 12.20 10.94 -2.39
C PHE A 36 12.15 11.08 -0.88
N PHE A 37 12.53 12.25 -0.35
CA PHE A 37 12.50 12.50 1.09
C PHE A 37 11.07 12.45 1.66
N THR A 38 10.08 12.99 0.93
CA THR A 38 8.67 12.88 1.31
C THR A 38 8.22 11.42 1.35
N GLY A 39 8.49 10.64 0.30
CA GLY A 39 8.13 9.23 0.25
C GLY A 39 8.78 8.40 1.36
N ALA A 40 10.08 8.61 1.59
CA ALA A 40 10.83 7.93 2.64
C ALA A 40 10.32 8.28 4.05
N ALA A 41 10.01 9.55 4.31
CA ALA A 41 9.46 9.98 5.60
C ALA A 41 8.08 9.38 5.86
N LEU A 42 7.22 9.30 4.85
CA LEU A 42 5.91 8.65 4.95
C LEU A 42 6.04 7.15 5.23
N TYR A 43 6.98 6.47 4.57
CA TYR A 43 7.28 5.06 4.86
C TYR A 43 7.79 4.86 6.29
N ALA A 44 8.68 5.72 6.77
CA ALA A 44 9.15 5.65 8.15
C ALA A 44 7.99 5.82 9.15
N LEU A 45 7.01 6.70 8.82
CA LEU A 45 5.83 6.92 9.65
C LEU A 45 4.92 5.68 9.71
N THR A 46 4.78 4.90 8.63
CA THR A 46 3.95 3.68 8.64
C THR A 46 4.47 2.61 9.59
N ALA A 47 5.78 2.61 9.88
CA ALA A 47 6.40 1.68 10.83
C ALA A 47 5.78 1.78 12.24
N LEU A 48 5.38 2.99 12.67
CA LEU A 48 4.69 3.18 13.96
C LEU A 48 3.32 2.49 13.98
N GLY A 49 2.55 2.64 12.90
CA GLY A 49 1.26 1.97 12.76
C GLY A 49 1.38 0.45 12.76
N TRP A 50 2.38 -0.07 12.04
CA TRP A 50 2.68 -1.50 12.00
C TRP A 50 3.03 -2.06 13.38
N MET A 51 3.91 -1.37 14.12
CA MET A 51 4.25 -1.72 15.50
C MET A 51 2.98 -1.84 16.37
N TRP A 52 2.08 -0.86 16.32
CA TRP A 52 0.84 -0.89 17.10
C TRP A 52 -0.13 -1.99 16.67
N LEU A 53 -0.22 -2.31 15.37
CA LEU A 53 -1.06 -3.42 14.91
C LEU A 53 -0.52 -4.77 15.37
N MET A 54 0.80 -4.98 15.27
CA MET A 54 1.46 -6.22 15.66
C MET A 54 1.37 -6.53 17.15
N GLN A 55 1.11 -5.52 18.00
CA GLN A 55 0.87 -5.74 19.44
C GLN A 55 -0.44 -6.46 19.76
N GLY A 56 -1.42 -6.45 18.86
CA GLY A 56 -2.77 -6.94 19.16
C GLY A 56 -3.47 -7.68 18.02
N GLN A 57 -2.79 -7.96 16.92
CA GLN A 57 -3.35 -8.64 15.75
C GLN A 57 -2.35 -9.65 15.20
N SER A 58 -2.85 -10.75 14.63
CA SER A 58 -2.00 -11.70 13.92
C SER A 58 -1.43 -11.02 12.67
N LEU A 59 -0.13 -11.19 12.43
CA LEU A 59 0.53 -10.58 11.28
C LEU A 59 -0.09 -11.04 9.95
N ALA A 60 -0.49 -12.31 9.86
CA ALA A 60 -1.08 -12.90 8.67
C ALA A 60 -2.39 -12.19 8.26
N GLN A 61 -3.32 -12.00 9.19
CA GLN A 61 -4.62 -11.38 8.90
C GLN A 61 -4.47 -9.92 8.45
N ILE A 62 -3.69 -9.12 9.18
CA ILE A 62 -3.50 -7.70 8.84
C ILE A 62 -2.70 -7.51 7.55
N ALA A 63 -1.72 -8.39 7.29
CA ALA A 63 -0.88 -8.30 6.10
C ALA A 63 -1.65 -8.58 4.81
N VAL A 64 -2.56 -9.55 4.81
CA VAL A 64 -3.39 -9.84 3.63
C VAL A 64 -4.31 -8.66 3.33
N LEU A 65 -5.03 -8.14 4.31
CA LEU A 65 -5.94 -7.01 4.10
C LEU A 65 -5.17 -5.75 3.65
N TYR A 66 -4.05 -5.44 4.31
CA TYR A 66 -3.16 -4.35 3.92
C TYR A 66 -2.69 -4.49 2.47
N SER A 67 -2.16 -5.66 2.11
CA SER A 67 -1.54 -5.89 0.81
C SER A 67 -2.58 -5.78 -0.30
N SER A 68 -3.75 -6.39 -0.13
CA SER A 68 -4.81 -6.35 -1.14
C SER A 68 -5.38 -4.94 -1.33
N ALA A 69 -5.56 -4.18 -0.24
CA ALA A 69 -5.95 -2.77 -0.33
C ALA A 69 -4.88 -1.93 -1.06
N THR A 70 -3.60 -2.16 -0.73
CA THR A 70 -2.47 -1.43 -1.32
C THR A 70 -2.34 -1.75 -2.81
N ILE A 71 -2.46 -3.03 -3.21
CA ILE A 71 -2.42 -3.47 -4.62
C ILE A 71 -3.52 -2.76 -5.42
N LEU A 72 -4.76 -2.75 -4.92
CA LEU A 72 -5.89 -2.11 -5.60
C LEU A 72 -5.65 -0.60 -5.79
N LEU A 73 -5.30 0.09 -4.71
CA LEU A 73 -5.14 1.53 -4.71
C LEU A 73 -3.93 1.98 -5.53
N LEU A 74 -2.78 1.30 -5.42
CA LEU A 74 -1.59 1.62 -6.22
C LEU A 74 -1.82 1.34 -7.70
N THR A 75 -2.54 0.28 -8.04
CA THR A 75 -2.93 0.04 -9.43
C THR A 75 -3.78 1.20 -9.96
N GLY A 76 -4.77 1.65 -9.18
CA GLY A 76 -5.55 2.83 -9.52
C GLY A 76 -4.70 4.08 -9.68
N VAL A 77 -3.75 4.31 -8.77
CA VAL A 77 -2.81 5.44 -8.84
C VAL A 77 -1.93 5.37 -10.09
N GLY A 78 -1.39 4.20 -10.43
CA GLY A 78 -0.61 3.96 -11.65
C GLY A 78 -1.38 4.36 -12.91
N VAL A 79 -2.63 3.92 -13.01
CA VAL A 79 -3.49 4.24 -14.15
C VAL A 79 -3.82 5.73 -14.20
N VAL A 80 -4.32 6.28 -13.09
CA VAL A 80 -4.91 7.63 -13.07
C VAL A 80 -3.84 8.72 -13.15
N PHE A 81 -2.73 8.57 -12.42
CA PHE A 81 -1.72 9.63 -12.31
C PHE A 81 -0.49 9.40 -13.19
N PHE A 82 -0.20 8.16 -13.56
CA PHE A 82 0.99 7.81 -14.34
C PHE A 82 0.67 7.28 -15.75
N GLY A 83 -0.61 7.15 -16.09
CA GLY A 83 -1.05 6.70 -17.42
C GLY A 83 -0.69 5.24 -17.72
N GLU A 84 -0.47 4.44 -16.69
CA GLU A 84 -0.15 3.02 -16.83
C GLU A 84 -1.38 2.23 -17.32
N THR A 85 -1.14 1.17 -18.09
CA THR A 85 -2.22 0.29 -18.58
C THR A 85 -2.29 -0.99 -17.75
N LEU A 86 -3.50 -1.52 -17.55
CA LEU A 86 -3.67 -2.85 -16.97
C LEU A 86 -3.69 -3.92 -18.05
N SER A 87 -2.80 -4.88 -17.93
CA SER A 87 -2.88 -6.14 -18.64
C SER A 87 -3.87 -7.11 -17.99
N THR A 88 -4.38 -8.06 -18.76
CA THR A 88 -5.25 -9.15 -18.27
C THR A 88 -4.60 -9.95 -17.14
N ARG A 89 -3.27 -10.10 -17.15
CA ARG A 89 -2.52 -10.79 -16.08
C ARG A 89 -2.55 -10.00 -14.77
N GLN A 90 -2.42 -8.67 -14.82
CA GLN A 90 -2.54 -7.82 -13.63
C GLN A 90 -3.96 -7.85 -13.07
N ILE A 91 -4.98 -7.84 -13.93
CA ILE A 91 -6.39 -7.97 -13.50
C ILE A 91 -6.60 -9.31 -12.77
N ALA A 92 -6.10 -10.42 -13.32
CA ALA A 92 -6.16 -11.73 -12.66
C ALA A 92 -5.42 -11.72 -11.30
N GLY A 93 -4.24 -11.09 -11.22
CA GLY A 93 -3.49 -10.92 -9.98
C GLY A 93 -4.24 -10.13 -8.90
N ILE A 94 -4.91 -9.04 -9.29
CA ILE A 94 -5.78 -8.24 -8.40
C ILE A 94 -6.95 -9.10 -7.91
N GLY A 95 -7.57 -9.87 -8.80
CA GLY A 95 -8.62 -10.82 -8.44
C GLY A 95 -8.14 -11.86 -7.41
N ALA A 96 -6.94 -12.40 -7.59
CA ALA A 96 -6.33 -13.33 -6.63
C ALA A 96 -6.04 -12.67 -5.27
N ALA A 97 -5.56 -11.42 -5.26
CA ALA A 97 -5.35 -10.66 -4.02
C ALA A 97 -6.67 -10.44 -3.26
N LEU A 98 -7.75 -10.12 -3.97
CA LEU A 98 -9.08 -9.99 -3.37
C LEU A 98 -9.63 -11.32 -2.85
N PHE A 99 -9.41 -12.40 -3.60
CA PHE A 99 -9.80 -13.75 -3.16
C PHE A 99 -9.09 -14.15 -1.87
N SER A 100 -7.81 -13.81 -1.71
CA SER A 100 -7.07 -14.05 -0.47
C SER A 100 -7.69 -13.34 0.74
N VAL A 101 -8.24 -12.13 0.57
CA VAL A 101 -8.96 -11.43 1.66
C VAL A 101 -10.20 -12.21 2.08
N VAL A 102 -10.97 -12.73 1.12
CA VAL A 102 -12.19 -13.51 1.40
C VAL A 102 -11.84 -14.79 2.17
N LEU A 103 -10.77 -15.49 1.77
CA LEU A 103 -10.33 -16.69 2.47
C LEU A 103 -9.90 -16.40 3.92
N MET A 104 -9.19 -15.29 4.15
CA MET A 104 -8.73 -14.92 5.49
C MET A 104 -9.85 -14.36 6.40
N GLN A 105 -10.91 -13.80 5.82
CA GLN A 105 -12.11 -13.41 6.58
C GLN A 105 -12.83 -14.62 7.18
N ALA A 106 -12.68 -15.82 6.59
CA ALA A 106 -13.26 -17.04 7.15
C ALA A 106 -12.54 -17.53 8.42
N GLU A 107 -11.34 -17.01 8.72
CA GLU A 107 -10.55 -17.32 9.92
C GLU A 107 -10.71 -16.30 11.05
N ALA A 108 -11.44 -15.20 10.83
CA ALA A 108 -11.54 -14.05 11.74
C ALA A 108 -12.79 -14.05 12.63
#